data_AF-A0A9P0PG01-F1
#
_entry.id   AF-A0A9P0PG01-F1
#
_cell.length_a   1.000
_cell.length_b   1.000
_cell.length_c   1.000
_cell.angle_alpha   90.00
_cell.angle_beta   90.00
_cell.angle_gamma   90.00
#
_symmetry.space_group_name_H-M   'P 1'
#
loop_
_entity.id
_entity.type
_entity.pdbx_description
1 polymer ?
#
loop_
_entity_poly.entity_id
_entity_poly.type
_entity_poly.pdbx_seq_one_letter_code
_entity_poly.pdbx_strand_id
1 'polypeptide(L)'
;MVNLQLQGDSLNLIKTKSILSAFLARVKLMKQNIGRGEFSHFPNLSQTSCQEDDVSTYVPHLNALYSDFESGFEDILTMVIPPWIISPYGDIEETNVIIQEELTELNTNEELMVQFKNGYQQFWLQNNVPVTYSVLWNIARKFLISFPSSYLVETGFSAVTNILTKKRNRLHIISRGDLRLTLTKLTPNFDNLLLKHQVHPSH
;
A
#
# COMPACT_ATOMS: atom_id res chain seq x y z
N MET A 1 -1.99 4.95 14.26
CA MET A 1 -0.87 5.85 13.92
C MET A 1 -0.56 5.69 12.44
N VAL A 2 -0.36 6.77 11.68
CA VAL A 2 -0.16 6.72 10.21
C VAL A 2 0.98 5.77 9.81
N ASN A 3 2.05 5.73 10.60
CA ASN A 3 3.18 4.84 10.36
C ASN A 3 2.74 3.37 10.21
N LEU A 4 1.86 2.88 11.09
CA LEU A 4 1.32 1.52 11.00
C LEU A 4 0.45 1.31 9.75
N GLN A 5 -0.21 2.36 9.26
CA GLN A 5 -1.03 2.28 8.05
C GLN A 5 -0.17 2.25 6.78
N LEU A 6 1.05 2.81 6.84
CA LEU A 6 2.04 2.78 5.77
C LEU A 6 2.95 1.53 5.80
N GLN A 7 2.67 0.61 6.72
CA GLN A 7 3.34 -0.68 6.85
C GLN A 7 2.39 -1.79 6.38
N GLY A 8 2.85 -2.64 5.46
CA GLY A 8 2.11 -3.83 5.04
C GLY A 8 2.29 -4.19 3.57
N ASP A 9 2.06 -5.47 3.27
CA ASP A 9 2.34 -6.08 1.97
C ASP A 9 1.38 -5.65 0.84
N SER A 10 0.23 -5.05 1.19
CA SER A 10 -0.81 -4.67 0.22
C SER A 10 -0.82 -3.18 -0.10
N LEU A 11 0.17 -2.43 0.36
CA LEU A 11 0.26 -0.99 0.15
C LEU A 11 0.63 -0.69 -1.31
N ASN A 12 -0.06 0.28 -1.90
CA ASN A 12 0.17 0.78 -3.25
C ASN A 12 0.03 2.31 -3.25
N LEU A 13 0.38 2.99 -4.35
CA LEU A 13 0.37 4.45 -4.39
C LEU A 13 -1.03 5.05 -4.15
N ILE A 14 -2.08 4.36 -4.59
CA ILE A 14 -3.48 4.78 -4.40
C ILE A 14 -3.84 4.80 -2.90
N LYS A 15 -3.54 3.70 -2.19
CA LYS A 15 -3.77 3.58 -0.75
C LYS A 15 -2.92 4.57 0.04
N THR A 16 -1.64 4.72 -0.34
CA THR A 16 -0.73 5.68 0.33
C THR A 16 -1.25 7.11 0.19
N LYS A 17 -1.65 7.55 -1.01
CA LYS A 17 -2.25 8.86 -1.22
C LYS A 17 -3.47 9.07 -0.33
N SER A 18 -4.36 8.08 -0.23
CA SER A 18 -5.55 8.14 0.62
C SER A 18 -5.19 8.28 2.11
N ILE A 19 -4.24 7.47 2.60
CA ILE A 19 -3.77 7.51 4.00
C ILE A 19 -3.16 8.88 4.34
N LEU A 20 -2.30 9.41 3.47
CA LEU A 20 -1.64 10.71 3.67
C LEU A 20 -2.67 11.85 3.63
N SER A 21 -3.58 11.84 2.65
CA SER A 21 -4.65 12.85 2.54
C SER A 21 -5.53 12.85 3.80
N ALA A 22 -5.95 11.68 4.27
CA ALA A 22 -6.73 11.56 5.50
C ALA A 22 -5.95 11.98 6.74
N PHE A 23 -4.63 11.79 6.78
CA PHE A 23 -3.79 12.30 7.86
C PHE A 23 -3.72 13.82 7.86
N LEU A 24 -3.39 14.44 6.73
CA LEU A 24 -3.34 15.90 6.61
C LEU A 24 -4.68 16.55 6.96
N ALA A 25 -5.79 15.95 6.54
CA ALA A 25 -7.13 16.38 6.92
C ALA A 25 -7.35 16.32 8.45
N ARG A 26 -6.89 15.25 9.11
CA ARG A 26 -6.94 15.12 10.58
C ARG A 26 -6.07 16.16 11.29
N VAL A 27 -4.85 16.42 10.81
CA VAL A 27 -3.97 17.46 11.38
C VAL A 27 -4.62 18.84 11.27
N LYS A 28 -5.23 19.14 10.12
CA LYS A 28 -5.98 20.38 9.90
C LYS A 28 -7.17 20.50 10.85
N LEU A 29 -7.92 19.41 11.07
CA LEU A 29 -9.03 19.37 12.01
C LEU A 29 -8.56 19.56 13.46
N MET A 30 -7.48 18.91 13.88
CA MET A 30 -6.88 19.07 15.20
C MET A 30 -6.49 20.53 15.46
N LYS A 31 -5.87 21.19 14.48
CA LYS A 31 -5.54 22.63 14.54
C LYS A 31 -6.77 23.51 14.68
N GLN A 32 -7.86 23.22 13.98
CA GLN A 32 -9.09 24.00 14.10
C GLN A 32 -9.74 23.84 15.47
N ASN A 33 -9.75 22.61 16.00
CA ASN A 33 -10.38 22.31 17.28
C ASN A 33 -9.59 22.89 18.45
N ILE A 34 -8.25 22.81 18.43
CA ILE A 34 -7.45 23.40 19.50
C ILE A 34 -7.60 24.92 19.57
N GLY A 35 -7.75 25.59 18.41
CA GLY A 35 -8.03 27.03 18.35
C GLY A 35 -9.43 27.41 18.87
N ARG A 36 -10.34 26.44 19.02
CA ARG A 36 -11.67 26.61 19.64
C ARG A 36 -11.68 26.19 21.12
N GLY A 37 -10.55 25.81 21.69
CA GLY A 37 -10.46 25.24 23.04
C GLY A 37 -11.00 23.81 23.14
N GLU A 38 -11.14 23.09 22.01
CA GLU A 38 -11.61 21.71 21.98
C GLU A 38 -10.42 20.74 21.92
N PHE A 39 -10.17 20.06 23.04
CA PHE A 39 -8.99 19.22 23.25
C PHE A 39 -9.24 17.72 23.18
N SER A 40 -10.44 17.26 22.80
CA SER A 40 -10.80 15.83 22.70
C SER A 40 -9.83 14.95 21.88
N HIS A 41 -9.11 15.55 20.92
CA HIS A 41 -8.09 14.87 20.11
C HIS A 41 -6.78 14.61 20.87
N PHE A 42 -6.61 15.22 22.04
CA PHE A 42 -5.41 15.18 22.86
C PHE A 42 -5.80 14.80 24.30
N PRO A 43 -5.91 13.50 24.62
CA PRO A 43 -6.43 13.03 25.91
C PRO A 43 -5.73 13.65 27.12
N ASN A 44 -4.40 13.77 27.07
CA ASN A 44 -3.62 14.37 28.15
C ASN A 44 -3.91 15.86 28.34
N LEU A 45 -4.12 16.60 27.24
CA LEU A 45 -4.47 18.03 27.29
C LEU A 45 -5.91 18.24 27.74
N SER A 46 -6.83 17.35 27.35
CA SER A 46 -8.24 17.43 27.77
C SER A 46 -8.42 17.22 29.28
N GLN A 47 -7.47 16.56 29.95
CA GLN A 47 -7.48 16.31 31.39
C GLN A 47 -6.81 17.41 32.22
N THR A 48 -6.15 18.37 31.57
CA THR A 48 -5.47 19.50 32.22
C THR A 48 -6.22 20.80 31.97
N SER A 49 -6.13 21.76 32.91
CA SER A 49 -6.63 23.11 32.68
C SER A 49 -5.68 23.84 31.73
N CYS A 50 -5.84 23.63 30.42
CA CYS A 50 -5.07 24.35 29.41
C CYS A 50 -5.38 25.85 29.46
N GLN A 51 -4.34 26.68 29.49
CA GLN A 51 -4.45 28.13 29.35
C GLN A 51 -4.32 28.55 27.87
N GLU A 52 -4.73 29.77 27.53
CA GLU A 52 -4.59 30.29 26.15
C GLU A 52 -3.12 30.24 25.65
N ASP A 53 -2.16 30.45 26.56
CA ASP A 53 -0.73 30.37 26.27
C ASP A 53 -0.28 28.96 25.84
N ASP A 54 -0.93 27.90 26.35
CA ASP A 54 -0.64 26.52 25.95
C ASP A 54 -1.08 26.27 24.50
N VAL A 55 -2.25 26.78 24.11
CA VAL A 55 -2.78 26.68 22.73
C VAL A 55 -1.83 27.34 21.73
N SER A 56 -1.24 28.47 22.11
CA SER A 56 -0.26 29.20 21.29
C SER A 56 1.00 28.39 20.99
N THR A 57 1.32 27.40 21.83
CA THR A 57 2.48 26.50 21.66
C THR A 57 2.18 25.33 20.72
N TYR A 58 0.98 24.75 20.79
CA TYR A 58 0.63 23.57 19.98
C TYR A 58 0.33 23.88 18.50
N VAL A 59 -0.28 25.03 18.23
CA VAL A 59 -0.64 25.41 16.84
C VAL A 59 0.57 25.48 15.91
N PRO A 60 1.72 26.11 16.28
CA PRO A 60 2.94 26.06 15.50
C PRO A 60 3.43 24.63 15.20
N HIS A 61 3.40 23.73 16.18
CA HIS A 61 3.82 22.34 15.98
C HIS A 61 2.93 21.59 14.98
N LEU A 62 1.61 21.78 15.06
CA LEU A 62 0.67 21.19 14.09
C LEU A 62 0.87 21.77 12.68
N ASN A 63 1.20 23.06 12.56
CA ASN A 63 1.52 23.68 11.27
C ASN A 63 2.83 23.13 10.68
N ALA A 64 3.88 23.00 11.50
CA ALA A 64 5.14 22.41 11.07
C ALA A 64 4.92 20.96 10.59
N LEU A 65 4.23 20.14 11.40
CA LEU A 65 3.90 18.76 11.03
C LEU A 65 3.10 18.66 9.72
N TYR A 66 2.10 19.54 9.53
CA TYR A 66 1.34 19.59 8.29
C TYR A 66 2.26 19.92 7.10
N SER A 67 3.09 20.96 7.24
CA SER A 67 3.97 21.45 6.16
C SER A 67 5.05 20.43 5.80
N ASP A 68 5.60 19.73 6.81
CA ASP A 68 6.60 18.67 6.61
C ASP A 68 6.01 17.50 5.82
N PHE A 69 4.78 17.09 6.12
CA PHE A 69 4.11 16.02 5.37
C PHE A 69 3.62 16.48 4.00
N GLU A 70 3.15 17.72 3.86
CA GLU A 70 2.70 18.26 2.58
C GLU A 70 3.87 18.37 1.60
N SER A 71 5.01 18.88 2.05
CA SER A 71 6.23 19.00 1.23
C SER A 71 6.93 17.65 1.01
N GLY A 72 7.05 16.84 2.06
CA GLY A 72 7.76 15.56 2.00
C GLY A 72 7.06 14.49 1.13
N PHE A 73 5.76 14.65 0.89
CA PHE A 73 4.95 13.73 0.07
C PHE A 73 4.18 14.45 -1.04
N GLU A 74 4.66 15.61 -1.48
CA GLU A 74 4.01 16.43 -2.50
C GLU A 74 3.72 15.63 -3.78
N ASP A 75 4.66 14.80 -4.21
CA ASP A 75 4.56 13.92 -5.37
C ASP A 75 3.37 12.96 -5.26
N ILE A 76 3.20 12.30 -4.11
CA ILE A 76 2.10 11.36 -3.87
C ILE A 76 0.77 12.11 -3.69
N LEU A 77 0.78 13.26 -3.02
CA LEU A 77 -0.42 14.05 -2.75
C LEU A 77 -0.98 14.69 -4.02
N THR A 78 -0.12 15.19 -4.91
CA THR A 78 -0.52 15.83 -6.18
C THR A 78 -0.77 14.83 -7.31
N MET A 79 -0.28 13.60 -7.19
CA MET A 79 -0.44 12.53 -8.18
C MET A 79 -1.90 12.36 -8.67
N VAL A 80 -2.13 12.52 -9.96
CA VAL A 80 -3.45 12.27 -10.57
C VAL A 80 -3.61 10.77 -10.83
N ILE A 81 -4.64 10.17 -10.21
CA ILE A 81 -4.98 8.76 -10.41
C ILE A 81 -6.16 8.71 -11.38
N PRO A 82 -6.02 8.12 -12.56
CA PRO A 82 -7.14 7.94 -13.48
C PRO A 82 -8.33 7.22 -12.80
N PRO A 83 -9.56 7.78 -12.85
CA PRO A 83 -10.71 7.22 -12.14
C PRO A 83 -11.02 5.77 -12.51
N TRP A 84 -10.80 5.41 -13.77
CA TRP A 84 -11.00 4.06 -14.30
C TRP A 84 -10.10 3.00 -13.66
N ILE A 85 -9.01 3.36 -12.99
CA ILE A 85 -8.20 2.39 -12.24
C ILE A 85 -8.96 1.87 -11.02
N ILE A 86 -9.72 2.74 -10.35
CA ILE A 86 -10.47 2.37 -9.14
C ILE A 86 -11.85 1.84 -9.51
N SER A 87 -12.48 2.44 -10.53
CA SER A 87 -13.83 2.10 -10.97
C SER A 87 -13.91 2.05 -12.50
N PRO A 88 -13.40 0.98 -13.14
CA PRO A 88 -13.35 0.87 -14.60
C PRO A 88 -14.73 0.84 -15.28
N TYR A 89 -15.78 0.50 -14.54
CA TYR A 89 -17.17 0.43 -15.02
C TYR A 89 -18.01 1.69 -14.69
N GLY A 90 -17.35 2.78 -14.29
CA GLY A 90 -18.02 4.05 -14.04
C GLY A 90 -18.32 4.80 -15.34
N ASP A 91 -19.16 5.83 -15.25
CA ASP A 91 -19.31 6.81 -16.32
C ASP A 91 -18.04 7.69 -16.36
N ILE A 92 -17.14 7.40 -17.30
CA ILE A 92 -15.79 7.97 -17.35
C ILE A 92 -15.57 8.62 -18.71
N GLU A 93 -15.47 9.94 -18.70
CA GLU A 93 -15.04 10.72 -19.85
C GLU A 93 -13.50 10.66 -19.95
N GLU A 94 -12.98 9.70 -20.72
CA GLU A 94 -11.56 9.63 -21.05
C GLU A 94 -11.31 10.42 -22.35
N THR A 95 -10.34 11.32 -22.35
CA THR A 95 -10.02 12.18 -23.52
C THR A 95 -8.87 11.61 -24.35
N ASN A 96 -8.09 10.68 -23.77
CA ASN A 96 -7.00 10.04 -24.47
C ASN A 96 -7.52 8.95 -25.42
N VAL A 97 -7.51 9.25 -26.71
CA VAL A 97 -7.96 8.35 -27.80
C VAL A 97 -7.28 6.98 -27.76
N ILE A 98 -6.02 6.90 -27.33
CA ILE A 98 -5.27 5.63 -27.24
C ILE A 98 -5.86 4.71 -26.16
N ILE A 99 -6.46 5.29 -25.12
CA ILE A 99 -7.04 4.56 -23.98
C ILE A 99 -8.52 4.24 -24.22
N GLN A 100 -9.24 5.08 -24.96
CA GLN A 100 -10.68 4.97 -25.17
C GLN A 100 -11.13 3.61 -25.72
N GLU A 101 -10.40 3.02 -26.67
CA GLU A 101 -10.76 1.74 -27.29
C GLU A 101 -10.73 0.60 -26.26
N GLU A 102 -9.58 0.38 -25.61
CA GLU A 102 -9.45 -0.64 -24.55
C GLU A 102 -10.41 -0.37 -23.39
N LEU A 103 -10.64 0.91 -23.02
CA LEU A 103 -11.54 1.25 -21.92
C LEU A 103 -13.00 0.96 -22.26
N THR A 104 -13.42 1.19 -23.51
CA THR A 104 -14.78 0.89 -23.97
C THR A 104 -15.02 -0.63 -24.01
N GLU A 105 -14.05 -1.40 -24.50
CA GLU A 105 -14.11 -2.86 -24.48
C GLU A 105 -14.15 -3.39 -23.04
N LEU A 106 -13.30 -2.85 -22.15
CA LEU A 106 -13.27 -3.24 -20.75
C LEU A 106 -14.61 -2.95 -20.05
N ASN A 107 -15.16 -1.75 -20.25
CA ASN A 107 -16.39 -1.31 -19.59
C ASN A 107 -17.61 -2.13 -20.02
N THR A 108 -17.63 -2.61 -21.27
CA THR A 108 -18.72 -3.47 -21.79
C THR A 108 -18.54 -4.96 -21.48
N ASN A 109 -17.41 -5.36 -20.90
CA ASN A 109 -17.12 -6.76 -20.61
C ASN A 109 -17.81 -7.25 -19.31
N GLU A 110 -18.98 -7.88 -19.46
CA GLU A 110 -19.77 -8.39 -18.35
C GLU A 110 -19.06 -9.50 -17.53
N GLU A 111 -18.24 -10.34 -18.18
CA GLU A 111 -17.50 -11.41 -17.50
C GLU A 111 -16.48 -10.83 -16.51
N LEU A 112 -15.72 -9.82 -16.96
CA LEU A 112 -14.75 -9.11 -16.13
C LEU A 112 -15.43 -8.27 -15.05
N MET A 113 -16.65 -7.78 -15.30
CA MET A 113 -17.45 -7.06 -14.29
C MET A 113 -17.76 -7.94 -13.09
N VAL A 114 -18.07 -9.23 -13.30
CA VAL A 114 -18.30 -10.17 -12.21
C VAL A 114 -17.04 -10.36 -11.36
N GLN A 115 -15.86 -10.41 -11.99
CA GLN A 115 -14.58 -10.62 -11.32
C GLN A 115 -14.12 -9.40 -10.51
N PHE A 116 -14.53 -8.19 -10.91
CA PHE A 116 -14.23 -6.94 -10.23
C PHE A 116 -14.76 -6.88 -8.78
N LYS A 117 -15.73 -7.74 -8.41
CA LYS A 117 -16.27 -7.83 -7.03
C LYS A 117 -15.22 -8.03 -5.94
N ASN A 118 -14.05 -8.58 -6.29
CA ASN A 118 -12.94 -8.80 -5.36
C ASN A 118 -12.07 -7.56 -5.11
N GLY A 119 -12.38 -6.42 -5.74
CA GLY A 119 -11.66 -5.16 -5.62
C GLY A 119 -10.74 -4.89 -6.81
N TYR A 120 -10.44 -3.60 -7.02
CA TYR A 120 -9.65 -3.14 -8.17
C TYR A 120 -8.25 -3.75 -8.23
N GLN A 121 -7.60 -3.97 -7.09
CA GLN A 121 -6.22 -4.47 -7.07
C GLN A 121 -6.15 -5.90 -7.60
N GLN A 122 -7.05 -6.79 -7.16
CA GLN A 122 -7.15 -8.16 -7.63
C GLN A 122 -7.55 -8.21 -9.10
N PHE A 123 -8.48 -7.34 -9.50
CA PHE A 123 -8.91 -7.21 -10.89
C PHE A 123 -7.76 -6.88 -11.83
N TRP A 124 -6.94 -5.87 -11.53
CA TRP A 124 -5.84 -5.48 -12.42
C TRP A 124 -4.67 -6.48 -12.40
N LEU A 125 -4.45 -7.18 -11.28
CA LEU A 125 -3.35 -8.13 -11.11
C LEU A 125 -3.63 -9.54 -11.67
N GLN A 126 -4.77 -9.75 -12.32
CA GLN A 126 -5.08 -11.03 -12.94
C GLN A 126 -4.29 -11.26 -14.24
N ASN A 127 -4.00 -12.52 -14.56
CA ASN A 127 -3.11 -12.88 -15.66
C ASN A 127 -3.58 -12.41 -17.05
N ASN A 128 -4.90 -12.26 -17.24
CA ASN A 128 -5.48 -11.98 -18.54
C ASN A 128 -5.40 -10.49 -18.89
N VAL A 129 -5.51 -9.60 -17.89
CA VAL A 129 -5.57 -8.13 -18.09
C VAL A 129 -4.32 -7.57 -18.76
N PRO A 130 -3.09 -7.94 -18.37
CA PRO A 130 -1.88 -7.49 -19.07
C PRO A 130 -1.80 -7.85 -20.55
N VAL A 131 -2.51 -8.90 -20.97
CA VAL A 131 -2.51 -9.41 -22.36
C VAL A 131 -3.63 -8.76 -23.16
N THR A 132 -4.85 -8.73 -22.62
CA THR A 132 -6.03 -8.21 -23.31
C THR A 132 -6.10 -6.68 -23.31
N TYR A 133 -5.71 -6.03 -22.20
CA TYR A 133 -5.80 -4.57 -22.02
C TYR A 133 -4.44 -4.00 -21.67
N SER A 134 -3.50 -4.16 -22.61
CA SER A 134 -2.09 -3.87 -22.39
C SER A 134 -1.82 -2.37 -22.14
N VAL A 135 -2.54 -1.48 -22.82
CA VAL A 135 -2.39 -0.03 -22.69
C VAL A 135 -2.87 0.41 -21.31
N LEU A 136 -4.07 -0.01 -20.92
CA LEU A 136 -4.63 0.26 -19.58
C LEU A 136 -3.73 -0.31 -18.49
N TRP A 137 -3.29 -1.56 -18.63
CA TRP A 137 -2.41 -2.20 -17.68
C TRP A 137 -1.08 -1.45 -17.50
N ASN A 138 -0.48 -0.97 -18.59
CA ASN A 138 0.80 -0.25 -18.54
C ASN A 138 0.74 1.03 -17.72
N ILE A 139 -0.44 1.65 -17.62
CA ILE A 139 -0.71 2.80 -16.77
C ILE A 139 -1.04 2.34 -15.36
N ALA A 140 -2.01 1.44 -15.19
CA ALA A 140 -2.47 0.95 -13.89
C ALA A 140 -1.33 0.36 -13.04
N ARG A 141 -0.45 -0.43 -13.65
CA ARG A 141 0.66 -1.10 -12.96
C ARG A 141 1.60 -0.14 -12.23
N LYS A 142 1.76 1.09 -12.74
CA LYS A 142 2.61 2.12 -12.11
C LYS A 142 2.06 2.53 -10.74
N PHE A 143 0.75 2.50 -10.55
CA PHE A 143 0.10 2.82 -9.29
C PHE A 143 0.01 1.60 -8.35
N LEU A 144 -0.13 0.41 -8.93
CA LEU A 144 -0.42 -0.82 -8.20
C LEU A 144 0.81 -1.59 -7.71
N ILE A 145 1.88 -1.62 -8.49
CA ILE A 145 3.09 -2.43 -8.21
C ILE A 145 4.17 -1.62 -7.50
N SER A 146 4.13 -0.29 -7.59
CA SER A 146 5.11 0.57 -6.92
C SER A 146 5.15 0.33 -5.42
N PHE A 147 6.34 0.44 -4.84
CA PHE A 147 6.58 0.31 -3.40
C PHE A 147 6.62 1.69 -2.75
N PRO A 148 5.51 2.18 -2.17
CA PRO A 148 5.43 3.54 -1.64
C PRO A 148 6.08 3.68 -0.25
N SER A 149 6.52 2.59 0.37
CA SER A 149 7.26 2.63 1.63
C SER A 149 8.43 1.64 1.60
N SER A 150 9.43 1.89 2.44
CA SER A 150 10.58 1.01 2.65
C SER A 150 10.21 -0.30 3.35
N TYR A 151 8.96 -0.48 3.81
CA TYR A 151 8.54 -1.61 4.63
C TYR A 151 8.93 -2.98 4.05
N LEU A 152 8.67 -3.21 2.75
CA LEU A 152 9.01 -4.48 2.12
C LEU A 152 10.52 -4.68 1.99
N VAL A 153 11.27 -3.60 1.79
CA VAL A 153 12.74 -3.60 1.75
C VAL A 153 13.30 -3.91 3.13
N GLU A 154 12.82 -3.24 4.18
CA GLU A 154 13.21 -3.45 5.57
C GLU A 154 12.88 -4.87 6.05
N THR A 155 11.71 -5.39 5.67
CA THR A 155 11.29 -6.76 5.95
C THR A 155 12.21 -7.76 5.24
N GLY A 156 12.56 -7.49 3.98
CA GLY A 156 13.56 -8.24 3.21
C GLY A 156 14.91 -8.33 3.90
N PHE A 157 15.47 -7.18 4.29
CA PHE A 157 16.76 -7.12 5.00
C PHE A 157 16.71 -7.78 6.38
N SER A 158 15.61 -7.62 7.10
CA SER A 158 15.39 -8.29 8.39
C SER A 158 15.39 -9.81 8.24
N ALA A 159 14.73 -10.33 7.20
CA ALA A 159 14.72 -11.76 6.89
C ALA A 159 16.12 -12.28 6.53
N VAL A 160 16.87 -11.55 5.69
CA VAL A 160 18.26 -11.89 5.34
C VAL A 160 19.14 -11.93 6.58
N THR A 161 19.06 -10.90 7.43
CA THR A 161 19.85 -10.81 8.66
C THR A 161 19.55 -11.98 9.59
N ASN A 162 18.28 -12.35 9.74
CA ASN A 162 17.87 -13.50 10.55
C ASN A 162 18.41 -14.83 10.00
N ILE A 163 18.38 -15.03 8.68
CA ILE A 163 18.95 -16.21 8.03
C ILE A 163 20.47 -16.28 8.28
N LEU A 164 21.20 -15.17 8.07
CA LEU A 164 22.66 -15.15 8.17
C LEU A 164 23.20 -15.24 9.59
N THR A 165 22.45 -14.79 10.59
CA THR A 165 22.90 -14.73 12.00
C THR A 165 22.37 -15.90 12.81
N LYS A 166 21.05 -16.12 12.82
CA LYS A 166 20.39 -17.07 13.73
C LYS A 166 20.13 -18.43 13.12
N LYS A 167 20.00 -18.51 11.78
CA LYS A 167 19.60 -19.74 11.07
C LYS A 167 20.63 -20.24 10.04
N ARG A 168 21.86 -19.72 10.08
CA ARG A 168 22.93 -19.96 9.08
C ARG A 168 23.21 -21.44 8.83
N ASN A 169 23.15 -22.26 9.88
CA ASN A 169 23.45 -23.70 9.80
C ASN A 169 22.27 -24.52 9.24
N ARG A 170 21.11 -23.90 9.00
CA ARG A 170 19.87 -24.60 8.60
C ARG A 170 19.28 -24.09 7.29
N LEU A 171 19.46 -22.81 6.96
CA LEU A 171 18.84 -22.14 5.82
C LEU A 171 19.88 -21.43 4.94
N HIS A 172 19.64 -21.40 3.64
CA HIS A 172 20.47 -20.76 2.65
C HIS A 172 19.66 -19.81 1.75
N ILE A 173 20.07 -18.55 1.69
CA ILE A 173 19.31 -17.44 1.10
C ILE A 173 18.89 -17.73 -0.35
N ILE A 174 19.86 -18.11 -1.20
CA ILE A 174 19.69 -18.13 -2.66
C ILE A 174 19.42 -19.55 -3.17
N SER A 175 20.25 -20.53 -2.79
CA SER A 175 20.22 -21.88 -3.37
C SER A 175 18.97 -22.71 -3.05
N ARG A 176 18.26 -22.43 -1.94
CA ARG A 176 17.08 -23.19 -1.52
C ARG A 176 15.76 -22.42 -1.61
N GLY A 177 15.82 -21.14 -1.97
CA GLY A 177 14.63 -20.27 -1.99
C GLY A 177 14.09 -19.89 -0.61
N ASP A 178 14.87 -20.07 0.47
CA ASP A 178 14.43 -19.84 1.85
C ASP A 178 14.03 -18.39 2.11
N LEU A 179 14.71 -17.43 1.47
CA LEU A 179 14.33 -16.03 1.56
C LEU A 179 12.94 -15.79 0.96
N ARG A 180 12.66 -16.37 -0.22
CA ARG A 180 11.35 -16.26 -0.87
C ARG A 180 10.24 -16.89 -0.03
N LEU A 181 10.49 -18.06 0.57
CA LEU A 181 9.55 -18.71 1.49
C LEU A 181 9.31 -17.89 2.77
N THR A 182 10.34 -17.20 3.27
CA THR A 182 10.23 -16.36 4.46
C THR A 182 9.43 -15.09 4.19
N LEU A 183 9.57 -14.50 2.99
CA LEU A 183 8.95 -13.22 2.62
C LEU A 183 7.56 -13.36 1.99
N THR A 184 7.12 -14.57 1.64
CA THR A 184 5.84 -14.78 0.96
C THR A 184 4.97 -15.77 1.73
N LYS A 185 3.66 -15.70 1.51
CA LYS A 185 2.70 -16.69 2.02
C LYS A 185 2.67 -17.96 1.16
N LEU A 186 3.71 -18.22 0.36
CA LEU A 186 3.78 -19.40 -0.48
C LEU A 186 3.95 -20.63 0.40
N THR A 187 3.00 -21.56 0.29
CA THR A 187 3.12 -22.87 0.92
C THR A 187 3.90 -23.80 -0.01
N PRO A 188 4.85 -24.59 0.51
CA PRO A 188 5.51 -25.63 -0.28
C PRO A 188 4.46 -26.62 -0.79
N ASN A 189 4.64 -27.13 -2.00
CA ASN A 189 3.83 -28.24 -2.51
C ASN A 189 4.30 -29.53 -1.81
N PHE A 190 3.71 -29.83 -0.67
CA PHE A 190 4.07 -30.98 0.16
C PHE A 190 3.90 -32.32 -0.57
N ASP A 191 2.87 -32.46 -1.40
CA ASP A 191 2.62 -33.69 -2.15
C ASP A 191 3.76 -34.01 -3.13
N ASN A 192 4.23 -33.00 -3.87
CA ASN A 192 5.37 -33.15 -4.77
C ASN A 192 6.68 -33.42 -4.00
N LEU A 193 6.85 -32.82 -2.82
CA LEU A 193 8.01 -33.07 -1.96
C LEU A 193 8.03 -34.50 -1.42
N LEU A 194 6.88 -35.02 -1.00
CA LEU A 194 6.74 -36.40 -0.51
C LEU A 194 7.02 -37.42 -1.61
N LEU A 195 6.54 -37.18 -2.84
CA LEU A 195 6.82 -38.06 -3.99
C LEU A 195 8.31 -38.13 -4.37
N LYS A 196 9.06 -37.04 -4.14
CA LYS A 196 10.51 -36.96 -4.44
C LYS A 196 11.40 -37.40 -3.28
N HIS A 197 10.82 -37.68 -2.10
CA HIS A 197 11.57 -38.04 -0.92
C HIS A 197 12.03 -39.51 -1.00
N GLN A 198 13.27 -39.75 -1.43
CA GLN A 198 13.91 -41.06 -1.26
C GLN A 198 14.31 -41.24 0.20
N VAL A 199 13.80 -42.29 0.84
CA VAL A 199 14.21 -42.70 2.19
C VAL A 199 15.66 -43.15 2.11
N HIS A 200 16.57 -42.49 2.83
CA HIS A 200 17.94 -42.97 2.96
C HIS A 200 17.91 -44.33 3.66
N PRO A 201 18.52 -45.39 3.08
CA PRO A 201 18.66 -46.64 3.78
C PRO A 201 19.58 -46.43 4.98
N SER A 202 19.09 -46.78 6.16
CA SER A 202 19.87 -46.86 7.38
C SER A 202 20.92 -47.97 7.26
N HIS A 203 22.17 -47.64 7.61
CA HIS A 203 23.31 -48.57 7.71
C HIS A 203 23.21 -49.44 8.96
#